data_AF-A0A9N9SUW6-F1
#
_entry.id   AF-A0A9N9SUW6-F1
#
_cell.length_a   1.000
_cell.length_b   1.000
_cell.length_c   1.000
_cell.angle_alpha   90.00
_cell.angle_beta   90.00
_cell.angle_gamma   90.00
#
_symmetry.space_group_name_H-M   'P 1'
#
loop_
_entity.id
_entity.type
_entity.pdbx_description
1 polymer ?
#
loop_
_entity_poly.entity_id
_entity_poly.type
_entity_poly.pdbx_seq_one_letter_code
_entity_poly.pdbx_strand_id
1 'polypeptide(L)'
;MSADPKTKLEDELIHKLQTEEKVNDALVGKHMLCMFTKMHIMNENGDIDADVLRTKAQRVLTDQDKLDALIKRCSVKEPGSAEDAAIQLLKCIEKDVPIMKHQST
;
A
#
# COMPACT_ATOMS: atom_id res chain seq x y z
N MET A 1 40.05 -12.95 1.60
CA MET A 1 38.61 -12.94 1.24
C MET A 1 38.07 -14.32 1.61
N SER A 2 37.70 -14.50 2.88
CA SER A 2 37.20 -15.79 3.36
C SER A 2 35.70 -15.81 3.16
N ALA A 3 35.21 -16.66 2.27
CA ALA A 3 33.79 -16.94 2.14
C ALA A 3 33.37 -17.82 3.32
N ASP A 4 32.82 -17.20 4.37
CA ASP A 4 32.27 -17.93 5.51
C ASP A 4 31.05 -18.75 5.05
N PRO A 5 30.98 -20.07 5.31
CA PRO A 5 29.90 -20.94 4.85
C PRO A 5 28.50 -20.54 5.33
N LYS A 6 28.40 -19.67 6.36
CA LYS A 6 27.14 -19.18 6.90
C LYS A 6 26.42 -18.19 5.98
N THR A 7 27.15 -17.42 5.17
CA THR A 7 26.54 -16.35 4.37
C THR A 7 25.77 -16.89 3.17
N LYS A 8 26.18 -18.04 2.61
CA LYS A 8 25.47 -18.65 1.47
C LYS A 8 24.06 -19.12 1.82
N LEU A 9 23.89 -19.67 3.03
CA LEU A 9 22.57 -20.03 3.54
C LEU A 9 21.72 -18.79 3.84
N GLU A 10 22.35 -17.71 4.34
CA GLU A 10 21.68 -16.41 4.53
C GLU A 10 21.23 -15.79 3.21
N ASP A 11 22.05 -15.84 2.15
CA ASP A 11 21.73 -15.30 0.83
C ASP A 11 20.54 -16.01 0.18
N GLU A 12 20.48 -17.35 0.26
CA GLU A 12 19.35 -18.15 -0.23
C GLU A 12 18.06 -17.85 0.55
N LEU A 13 18.15 -17.69 1.87
CA LEU A 13 17.02 -17.30 2.72
C LEU A 13 16.54 -15.88 2.41
N ILE A 14 17.45 -14.93 2.26
CA ILE A 14 17.13 -13.54 1.89
C ILE A 14 16.46 -13.51 0.51
N HIS A 15 17.00 -14.23 -0.48
CA HIS A 15 16.40 -14.30 -1.81
C HIS A 15 14.99 -14.90 -1.78
N LYS A 16 14.78 -15.96 -1.00
CA LYS A 16 13.47 -16.60 -0.84
C LYS A 16 12.47 -15.65 -0.18
N LEU A 17 12.87 -14.99 0.90
CA LEU A 17 12.05 -13.99 1.58
C LEU A 17 11.68 -12.83 0.65
N GLN A 18 12.65 -12.28 -0.09
CA GLN A 18 12.41 -11.22 -1.08
C GLN A 18 11.47 -11.67 -2.20
N THR A 19 11.59 -12.92 -2.64
CA THR A 19 10.72 -13.48 -3.68
C THR A 19 9.30 -13.66 -3.16
N GLU A 20 9.14 -14.22 -1.96
CA GLU A 20 7.84 -14.40 -1.30
C GLU A 20 7.18 -13.05 -0.99
N GLU A 21 7.93 -12.06 -0.52
CA GLU A 21 7.46 -10.68 -0.30
C GLU A 21 6.99 -10.05 -1.61
N LYS A 22 7.75 -10.19 -2.70
CA LYS A 22 7.33 -9.70 -4.03
C LYS A 22 6.07 -10.38 -4.56
N VAL A 23 5.93 -11.69 -4.34
CA VAL A 23 4.72 -12.44 -4.73
C VAL A 23 3.51 -11.96 -3.93
N ASN A 24 3.68 -11.73 -2.63
CA ASN A 24 2.63 -11.19 -1.76
C ASN A 24 2.24 -9.77 -2.19
N ASP A 25 3.21 -8.88 -2.43
CA ASP A 25 2.97 -7.53 -2.91
C ASP A 25 2.20 -7.55 -4.24
N ALA A 26 2.53 -8.44 -5.19
CA ALA A 26 1.79 -8.56 -6.43
C ALA A 26 0.32 -8.99 -6.24
N LEU A 27 0.05 -9.90 -5.30
CA LEU A 27 -1.33 -10.33 -4.98
C LEU A 27 -2.10 -9.23 -4.23
N VAL A 28 -1.45 -8.58 -3.26
CA VAL A 28 -2.02 -7.46 -2.50
C VAL A 28 -2.32 -6.30 -3.43
N GLY A 29 -1.39 -5.94 -4.31
CA GLY A 29 -1.57 -4.86 -5.28
C GLY A 29 -2.77 -5.07 -6.20
N LYS A 30 -2.94 -6.28 -6.74
CA LYS A 30 -4.13 -6.63 -7.54
C LYS A 30 -5.43 -6.53 -6.73
N HIS A 31 -5.43 -7.06 -5.50
CA HIS A 31 -6.60 -7.01 -4.63
C HIS A 31 -6.96 -5.56 -4.26
N MET A 32 -5.97 -4.76 -3.88
CA MET A 32 -6.16 -3.36 -3.49
C MET A 32 -6.56 -2.49 -4.67
N LEU A 33 -5.99 -2.69 -5.86
CA LEU A 33 -6.43 -2.01 -7.08
C LEU A 33 -7.91 -2.29 -7.36
N CYS A 34 -8.34 -3.55 -7.27
CA CYS A 34 -9.75 -3.94 -7.42
C CYS A 34 -10.65 -3.25 -6.39
N MET A 35 -10.23 -3.24 -5.11
CA MET A 35 -10.98 -2.61 -4.03
C MET A 35 -11.07 -1.09 -4.20
N PHE A 36 -9.96 -0.41 -4.49
CA PHE A 36 -9.93 1.04 -4.69
C PHE A 36 -10.70 1.46 -5.94
N THR A 37 -10.65 0.67 -7.01
CA THR A 37 -11.46 0.91 -8.22
C THR A 37 -12.95 0.80 -7.93
N LYS A 38 -13.39 -0.25 -7.22
CA LYS A 38 -14.79 -0.40 -6.81
C LYS A 38 -15.28 0.71 -5.88
N MET A 39 -14.38 1.27 -5.06
CA MET A 39 -14.69 2.40 -4.20
C MET A 39 -14.59 3.77 -4.90
N HIS A 40 -14.17 3.78 -6.17
CA HIS A 40 -13.87 4.98 -6.96
C HIS A 40 -12.76 5.87 -6.40
N ILE A 41 -11.91 5.32 -5.52
CA ILE A 41 -10.74 6.04 -4.98
C ILE A 41 -9.63 6.13 -6.02
N MET A 42 -9.55 5.13 -6.91
CA MET A 42 -8.52 4.99 -7.93
C MET A 42 -9.17 4.46 -9.21
N ASN A 43 -8.64 4.79 -10.39
CA ASN A 43 -9.07 4.18 -11.66
C ASN A 43 -8.20 2.95 -12.01
N GLU A 44 -8.53 2.26 -13.11
CA GLU A 44 -7.79 1.07 -13.57
C GLU A 44 -6.31 1.36 -13.92
N ASN A 45 -5.96 2.62 -14.19
CA ASN A 45 -4.59 3.03 -14.49
C ASN A 45 -3.80 3.37 -13.21
N GLY A 46 -4.42 3.34 -12.03
CA GLY A 46 -3.79 3.73 -10.78
C GLY A 46 -3.87 5.22 -10.44
N ASP A 47 -4.63 6.02 -11.20
CA ASP A 47 -4.79 7.45 -10.90
C ASP A 47 -5.79 7.62 -9.75
N ILE A 48 -5.40 8.43 -8.76
CA ILE A 48 -6.13 8.59 -7.50
C ILE A 48 -7.07 9.79 -7.60
N ASP A 49 -8.34 9.60 -7.23
CA ASP A 49 -9.30 10.66 -7.04
C ASP A 49 -9.21 11.20 -5.61
N ALA A 50 -8.60 12.38 -5.46
CA ALA A 50 -8.37 13.00 -4.16
C ALA A 50 -9.66 13.36 -3.41
N ASP A 51 -10.72 13.72 -4.14
CA ASP A 51 -11.99 14.13 -3.55
C ASP A 51 -12.76 12.92 -3.03
N VAL A 52 -12.76 11.82 -3.79
CA VAL A 52 -13.30 10.54 -3.32
C VAL A 52 -12.49 10.02 -2.14
N LEU A 53 -11.16 10.04 -2.21
CA LEU A 53 -10.29 9.64 -1.09
C LEU A 53 -10.62 10.45 0.16
N ARG A 54 -10.78 11.78 0.06
CA ARG A 54 -11.19 12.65 1.18
C ARG A 54 -12.53 12.22 1.76
N THR A 55 -13.53 12.04 0.90
CA THR A 55 -14.88 11.65 1.31
C THR A 55 -14.90 10.31 2.05
N LYS A 56 -14.06 9.36 1.65
CA LYS A 56 -13.93 8.06 2.33
C LYS A 56 -13.15 8.17 3.63
N ALA A 57 -12.02 8.88 3.62
CA ALA A 57 -11.17 9.06 4.80
C ALA A 57 -11.86 9.82 5.93
N GLN A 58 -12.70 10.82 5.62
CA GLN A 58 -13.52 11.57 6.59
C GLN A 58 -14.45 10.69 7.43
N ARG A 59 -14.80 9.49 6.94
CA ARG A 59 -15.66 8.55 7.69
C ARG A 59 -14.93 7.89 8.85
N VAL A 60 -13.60 7.93 8.84
CA VAL A 60 -12.76 7.25 9.84
C VAL A 60 -11.87 8.25 10.58
N LEU A 61 -11.43 9.31 9.91
CA LEU A 61 -10.57 10.35 10.45
C LEU A 61 -11.36 11.65 10.65
N THR A 62 -11.70 11.95 11.90
CA THR A 62 -12.51 13.13 12.28
C THR A 62 -11.68 14.41 12.41
N ASP A 63 -10.39 14.28 12.74
CA ASP A 63 -9.42 15.35 12.82
C ASP A 63 -9.14 15.90 11.41
N GLN A 64 -9.56 17.15 11.17
CA GLN A 64 -9.48 17.78 9.86
C GLN A 64 -8.03 18.08 9.44
N ASP A 65 -7.14 18.42 10.38
CA ASP A 65 -5.74 18.69 10.06
C ASP A 65 -5.03 17.41 9.62
N LYS A 66 -5.31 16.29 10.29
CA LYS A 66 -4.79 14.97 9.89
C LYS A 66 -5.37 14.51 8.55
N LEU A 67 -6.66 14.77 8.31
CA LEU A 67 -7.29 14.47 7.04
C LEU A 67 -6.63 15.23 5.90
N ASP A 68 -6.47 16.55 6.04
CA ASP A 68 -5.86 17.36 4.99
C ASP A 68 -4.41 16.96 4.74
N ALA A 69 -3.67 16.62 5.80
CA ALA A 69 -2.32 16.09 5.69
C ALA A 69 -2.28 14.73 4.95
N LEU A 70 -3.22 13.82 5.24
CA LEU A 70 -3.35 12.54 4.56
C LEU A 70 -3.65 12.75 3.07
N ILE A 71 -4.64 13.59 2.73
CA ILE A 71 -5.04 13.78 1.33
C ILE A 71 -3.89 14.39 0.53
N LYS A 72 -3.26 15.44 1.05
CA LYS A 72 -2.12 16.08 0.40
C LYS A 72 -0.97 15.11 0.11
N ARG A 73 -0.74 14.14 1.01
CA ARG A 73 0.36 13.19 0.90
C ARG A 73 0.00 11.97 0.05
N CYS A 74 -1.18 11.42 0.24
CA CYS A 74 -1.56 10.11 -0.30
C CYS A 74 -2.31 10.19 -1.63
N SER A 75 -2.78 11.36 -2.07
CA SER A 75 -3.45 11.51 -3.36
C SER A 75 -2.50 11.69 -4.55
N VAL A 76 -1.20 11.49 -4.34
CA VAL A 76 -0.19 11.58 -5.40
C VAL A 76 0.15 10.17 -5.87
N LYS A 77 -0.04 9.93 -7.16
CA LYS A 77 0.41 8.70 -7.80
C LYS A 77 1.91 8.79 -8.12
N GLU A 78 2.70 7.90 -7.55
CA GLU A 78 4.10 7.75 -7.96
C GLU A 78 4.20 6.97 -9.29
N PRO A 79 5.33 7.08 -10.01
CA PRO A 79 5.58 6.25 -11.19
C PRO A 79 5.53 4.74 -10.85
N GLY A 80 4.93 3.94 -11.73
CA GLY A 80 4.81 2.49 -11.55
C GLY A 80 3.60 1.90 -12.27
N SER A 81 3.30 0.63 -11.97
CA SER A 81 2.05 -0.02 -12.39
C SER A 81 0.84 0.46 -11.57
N ALA A 82 -0.37 0.13 -12.01
CA ALA A 82 -1.58 0.42 -11.26
C ALA A 82 -1.60 -0.35 -9.92
N GLU A 83 -1.08 -1.57 -9.90
CA GLU A 83 -0.90 -2.37 -8.69
C GLU A 83 0.09 -1.71 -7.72
N ASP A 84 1.21 -1.16 -8.22
CA ASP A 84 2.17 -0.44 -7.39
C ASP A 84 1.51 0.79 -6.75
N ALA A 85 0.75 1.56 -7.54
CA ALA A 85 0.01 2.72 -7.04
C ALA A 85 -0.98 2.32 -5.93
N ALA A 86 -1.67 1.18 -6.07
CA ALA A 86 -2.58 0.67 -5.05
C ALA A 86 -1.85 0.26 -3.75
N ILE A 87 -0.71 -0.42 -3.84
CA ILE A 87 0.11 -0.78 -2.67
C ILE A 87 0.60 0.47 -1.95
N GLN A 88 1.08 1.46 -2.70
CA GLN A 88 1.61 2.69 -2.14
C GLN A 88 0.51 3.52 -1.47
N LEU A 89 -0.67 3.63 -2.09
CA LEU A 89 -1.81 4.28 -1.49
C LEU A 89 -2.21 3.60 -0.16
N LEU A 90 -2.26 2.26 -0.15
CA LEU A 90 -2.51 1.51 1.08
C LEU A 90 -1.49 1.85 2.18
N LYS A 91 -0.19 1.69 1.88
CA LYS A 91 0.91 1.99 2.81
C LYS A 91 0.89 3.45 3.28
N CYS A 92 0.39 4.37 2.46
CA CYS A 92 0.26 5.78 2.81
C CYS A 92 -0.87 6.02 3.81
N ILE A 93 -2.05 5.45 3.57
CA ILE A 93 -3.24 5.60 4.42
C ILE A 93 -3.02 4.98 5.80
N GLU A 94 -2.36 3.82 5.89
CA GLU A 94 -2.12 3.09 7.14
C GLU A 94 -1.32 3.90 8.19
N LYS A 95 -0.61 4.95 7.76
CA LYS A 95 0.15 5.82 8.67
C LYS A 95 -0.75 6.65 9.59
N ASP A 96 -1.93 7.04 9.11
CA ASP A 96 -2.84 7.91 9.86
C ASP A 96 -4.16 7.23 10.21
N VAL A 97 -4.54 6.20 9.45
CA VAL A 97 -5.78 5.46 9.67
C VAL A 97 -5.45 4.00 9.96
N PRO A 98 -5.56 3.56 11.24
CA PRO A 98 -5.30 2.18 11.62
C PRO A 98 -6.48 1.28 11.21
N ILE A 99 -6.77 1.17 9.90
CA ILE A 99 -7.91 0.37 9.38
C ILE A 99 -7.53 -1.06 8.98
N MET A 100 -6.28 -1.48 9.18
CA MET A 100 -5.89 -2.89 9.03
C MET A 100 -5.55 -3.58 10.36
N LYS A 101 -6.07 -3.09 11.49
CA LYS A 101 -6.52 -4.05 12.51
C LYS A 101 -7.81 -4.61 11.97
N HIS A 102 -7.70 -5.75 11.29
CA HIS A 102 -8.81 -6.68 11.09
C HIS A 102 -9.71 -6.64 12.33
N GLN A 103 -11.02 -6.61 12.12
CA GLN A 103 -11.93 -7.10 13.14
C GLN A 103 -11.53 -8.55 13.44
N SER A 104 -10.56 -8.75 14.33
CA SER A 104 -10.34 -10.01 15.02
C SER A 104 -11.42 -10.08 16.09
N THR A 105 -12.63 -10.43 15.65
CA THR A 105 -13.47 -11.36 16.41
C THR A 105 -12.86 -12.75 16.32
#